data_AF-A0A9D5ZRH5-F1
#
_entry.id   AF-A0A9D5ZRH5-F1
#
_cell.length_a   1.000
_cell.length_b   1.000
_cell.length_c   1.000
_cell.angle_alpha   90.00
_cell.angle_beta   90.00
_cell.angle_gamma   90.00
#
_symmetry.space_group_name_H-M   'P 1'
#
loop_
_entity.id
_entity.type
_entity.pdbx_description
1 polymer ?
#
loop_
_entity_poly.entity_id
_entity_poly.type
_entity_poly.pdbx_seq_one_letter_code
_entity_poly.pdbx_strand_id
1 'polypeptide(L)' 'MPTSMPVLTIGRISRIKKRHYRERCAERIAEIVSDIKNYLCTDRIFIP' A
#
# COMPACT_ATOMS: atom_id res chain seq x y z
N MET A 1 -0.84 -5.65 23.71
CA MET A 1 -0.18 -6.42 22.62
C MET A 1 0.34 -5.41 21.61
N PRO A 2 1.62 -5.48 21.18
CA PRO A 2 2.10 -4.59 20.13
C PRO A 2 1.41 -4.93 18.80
N THR A 3 0.74 -3.96 18.19
CA THR A 3 0.20 -4.05 16.82
C THR A 3 1.22 -3.46 15.86
N SER A 4 1.80 -4.29 14.98
CA SER A 4 2.68 -3.80 13.92
C SER A 4 1.86 -3.22 12.77
N MET A 5 2.40 -2.16 12.16
CA MET A 5 1.83 -1.59 10.94
C MET A 5 2.29 -2.37 9.71
N PRO A 6 1.43 -2.46 8.67
CA PRO A 6 1.79 -3.12 7.42
C PRO A 6 2.92 -2.35 6.73
N VAL A 7 3.85 -3.09 6.13
CA VAL A 7 4.92 -2.51 5.31
C VAL A 7 4.50 -2.58 3.85
N LEU A 8 4.40 -1.42 3.20
CA LEU A 8 4.01 -1.33 1.79
C LEU A 8 5.23 -1.37 0.87
N THR A 9 5.18 -2.22 -0.15
CA THR A 9 6.19 -2.27 -1.22
C THR A 9 5.57 -1.77 -2.51
N ILE A 10 6.04 -0.63 -3.03
CA ILE A 10 5.60 -0.10 -4.33
C ILE A 10 6.52 -0.64 -5.42
N GLY A 11 5.98 -1.48 -6.30
CA GLY A 11 6.77 -2.40 -7.11
C GLY A 11 7.62 -1.79 -8.22
N ARG A 12 7.07 -0.89 -9.05
CA ARG A 12 7.73 -0.43 -10.29
C ARG A 12 7.99 1.07 -10.30
N ILE A 13 9.11 1.45 -9.70
CA ILE A 13 9.61 2.84 -9.70
C ILE A 13 9.69 3.41 -11.12
N SER A 14 10.07 2.61 -12.14
CA SER A 14 10.09 3.06 -13.54
C SER A 14 8.73 3.52 -14.08
N ARG A 15 7.62 3.04 -13.50
CA ARG A 15 6.26 3.42 -13.88
C ARG A 15 5.72 4.60 -13.07
N ILE A 16 6.43 5.09 -12.05
CA ILE A 16 5.97 6.20 -11.19
C ILE A 16 5.74 7.50 -11.98
N LYS A 17 6.42 7.68 -13.12
CA LYS A 17 6.19 8.82 -14.02
C LYS A 17 4.81 8.76 -14.69
N LYS A 18 4.21 7.57 -14.83
CA LYS A 18 2.89 7.38 -15.45
C LYS A 18 1.81 7.77 -14.44
N ARG A 19 1.00 8.78 -14.77
CA ARG A 19 -0.07 9.30 -13.91
C ARG A 19 -1.01 8.18 -13.41
N HIS A 20 -1.54 7.39 -14.34
CA HIS A 20 -2.45 6.28 -14.04
C HIS A 20 -1.86 5.25 -13.07
N TYR A 21 -0.54 5.04 -13.13
CA TYR A 21 0.15 4.15 -12.20
C TYR A 21 0.16 4.73 -10.78
N ARG A 22 0.46 6.02 -10.62
CA ARG A 22 0.41 6.69 -9.31
C ARG A 22 -0.99 6.72 -8.72
N GLU A 23 -1.99 6.99 -9.55
CA GLU A 23 -3.40 7.00 -9.13
C GLU A 23 -3.81 5.63 -8.59
N ARG A 24 -3.49 4.55 -9.32
CA ARG A 24 -3.74 3.18 -8.86
C ARG A 24 -3.01 2.84 -7.54
N CYS A 25 -1.76 3.27 -7.38
CA CYS A 25 -1.04 3.08 -6.12
C CYS A 25 -1.72 3.86 -4.98
N ALA A 26 -2.12 5.10 -5.22
CA ALA A 26 -2.75 5.95 -4.22
C ALA A 26 -4.12 5.42 -3.80
N GLU A 27 -4.94 4.95 -4.73
CA GLU A 27 -6.22 4.28 -4.45
C GLU A 27 -6.02 3.09 -3.52
N ARG A 28 -5.04 2.22 -3.82
CA ARG A 28 -4.75 1.04 -2.99
C ARG A 28 -4.25 1.42 -1.60
N ILE A 29 -3.45 2.48 -1.47
CA ILE A 29 -3.01 3.00 -0.17
C ILE A 29 -4.21 3.53 0.63
N ALA A 30 -5.12 4.27 -0.03
CA ALA A 30 -6.31 4.82 0.61
C ALA A 30 -7.20 3.70 1.17
N GLU A 31 -7.45 2.64 0.40
CA GLU A 31 -8.19 1.45 0.86
C GLU A 31 -7.56 0.83 2.12
N ILE A 32 -6.23 0.65 2.13
CA ILE A 32 -5.51 0.08 3.28
C ILE A 32 -5.63 0.97 4.52
N VAL A 33 -5.49 2.28 4.36
CA VAL A 33 -5.59 3.23 5.48
C VAL A 33 -7.02 3.29 6.01
N SER A 34 -8.02 3.31 5.12
CA SER A 34 -9.43 3.33 5.51
C SER A 34 -9.86 2.08 6.29
N ASP A 35 -9.22 0.94 6.03
CA ASP A 35 -9.51 -0.32 6.70
C ASP A 35 -8.29 -0.87 7.48
N ILE A 36 -7.50 0.03 8.07
CA ILE A 36 -6.19 -0.31 8.66
C ILE A 36 -6.26 -1.43 9.71
N LYS A 37 -7.39 -1.57 10.41
CA LYS A 37 -7.62 -2.60 11.42
C LYS A 37 -7.48 -4.01 10.84
N ASN A 38 -7.92 -4.21 9.60
CA ASN A 38 -7.82 -5.48 8.89
C ASN A 38 -6.40 -5.75 8.33
N TYR A 39 -5.52 -4.75 8.37
CA TYR A 39 -4.13 -4.85 7.90
C TYR A 39 -3.10 -4.76 9.03
N LEU A 40 -3.53 -4.58 10.28
CA LEU A 40 -2.63 -4.67 11.44
C LEU A 40 -2.05 -6.07 11.54
N CYS A 41 -0.78 -6.16 11.93
CA CYS A 41 -0.04 -7.42 12.06
C CYS A 41 0.05 -8.24 10.75
N THR A 42 -0.32 -7.65 9.61
CA THR A 42 -0.07 -8.24 8.30
C THR A 42 1.40 -8.04 7.93
N ASP A 43 1.96 -9.02 7.23
CA ASP A 43 3.28 -8.93 6.61
C ASP A 43 3.31 -7.86 5.50
N ARG A 44 4.28 -7.95 4.58
CA ARG A 44 4.47 -6.97 3.50
C ARG A 44 3.33 -7.03 2.50
N ILE A 45 2.73 -5.86 2.21
CA ILE A 45 1.70 -5.70 1.17
C ILE A 45 2.35 -5.10 -0.08
N PHE A 46 2.19 -5.78 -1.21
CA PHE A 46 2.68 -5.31 -2.49
C PHE A 46 1.65 -4.46 -3.22
N ILE A 47 2.05 -3.27 -3.67
CA ILE A 47 1.25 -2.35 -4.48
C ILE A 47 1.94 -2.22 -5.85
N PRO A 48 1.27 -2.61 -6.95
CA PRO A 48 1.89 -2.80 -8.24
C PRO A 48 2.35 -1.53 -8.91
#